data_AF-A0A7V9UJU1-F1
#
_entry.id   AF-A0A7V9UJU1-F1
#
_cell.length_a   1.000
_cell.length_b   1.000
_cell.length_c   1.000
_cell.angle_alpha   90.00
_cell.angle_beta   90.00
_cell.angle_gamma   90.00
#
_symmetry.space_group_name_H-M   'P 1'
#
loop_
_entity.id
_entity.type
_entity.pdbx_description
1 polymer ?
#
loop_
_entity_poly.entity_id
_entity_poly.type
_entity_poly.pdbx_seq_one_letter_code
_entity_poly.pdbx_strand_id
1 'polypeptide(L)'
;MRLLATSQEREKSIVLSEYLSNVGIENQLEVVNEQDWGNNDFGIATYSIWVTDEDLFEKAQNISNAYYANPTAREYHETKPIIPELNSPPTLSIDDDETFYEKRKRTTRPVPWSKEPIGLITLYFLFGCCLLFFMTEISAPTYPKTVSPSNETAPPFTETVSPSLPSIPIFFSDLKKDLLFDYPEAYKIIDKLVKIYGIDKLQNLEDLPKEGVALLNQFYNTPYWRGYYDEAFKYLKNPSGFKPSNAPMFERIKQGEFWRLFSPALLHGDFFHILFNMMWLAVIGRQLEQRMGRMRYLLFILITGIIANIIQYLVGGSNFLGFSAILCAMLTFVWVRQRRSPWEGYQLERSTFGFMMFFLFTMLAIQVTSFYTEIAFGQAIAPPIANTGHMTGLLLGYILGHFNFFAWK
;
A
#
# COMPACT_ATOMS: atom_id res chain seq x y z
N MET A 1 20.04 10.08 46.68
CA MET A 1 18.63 9.94 46.25
C MET A 1 18.25 8.47 46.29
N ARG A 2 17.21 8.13 47.04
CA ARG A 2 16.80 6.73 47.31
C ARG A 2 15.31 6.54 47.04
N LEU A 3 14.95 5.41 46.43
CA LEU A 3 13.57 5.07 46.10
C LEU A 3 12.76 4.83 47.39
N LEU A 4 11.67 5.57 47.54
CA LEU A 4 10.77 5.51 48.70
C LEU A 4 9.58 4.59 48.45
N ALA A 5 8.90 4.76 47.32
CA ALA A 5 7.71 3.99 46.97
C ALA A 5 7.49 3.95 45.46
N THR A 6 6.85 2.87 45.00
CA THR A 6 6.44 2.68 43.61
C THR A 6 4.97 2.25 43.59
N SER A 7 4.15 2.90 42.78
CA SER A 7 2.71 2.61 42.69
C SER A 7 2.16 2.85 41.28
N GLN A 8 1.08 2.17 40.92
CA GLN A 8 0.31 2.45 39.69
C GLN A 8 -0.82 3.46 39.95
N GLU A 9 -1.05 3.84 41.21
CA GLU A 9 -2.12 4.76 41.60
C GLU A 9 -1.63 6.22 41.54
N ARG A 10 -1.97 6.90 40.44
CA ARG A 10 -1.58 8.29 40.15
C ARG A 10 -1.88 9.24 41.31
N GLU A 11 -3.13 9.28 41.75
CA GLU A 11 -3.62 10.25 42.72
C GLU A 11 -2.94 10.06 44.08
N LYS A 12 -2.78 8.81 44.52
CA LYS A 12 -2.08 8.51 45.77
C LYS A 12 -0.61 8.93 45.75
N SER A 13 0.06 8.71 44.62
CA SER A 13 1.48 9.03 44.47
C SER A 13 1.74 10.54 44.45
N ILE A 14 0.82 11.31 43.84
CA ILE A 14 0.87 12.77 43.84
C ILE A 14 0.65 13.30 45.26
N VAL A 15 -0.41 12.86 45.94
CA VAL A 15 -0.76 13.33 47.30
C VAL A 15 0.38 13.03 48.29
N LEU A 16 0.98 11.85 48.23
CA LEU A 16 2.11 11.51 49.09
C LEU A 16 3.35 12.39 48.80
N SER A 17 3.67 12.61 47.53
CA SER A 17 4.79 13.47 47.12
C SER A 17 4.60 14.94 47.56
N GLU A 18 3.37 15.44 47.46
CA GLU A 18 2.99 16.78 47.94
C GLU A 18 3.11 16.88 49.46
N TYR A 19 2.57 15.90 50.19
CA TYR A 19 2.65 15.87 51.65
C TYR A 19 4.11 15.84 52.15
N LEU A 20 4.96 15.01 51.54
CA LEU A 20 6.39 14.94 51.86
C LEU A 20 7.07 16.31 51.68
N SER A 21 6.77 17.01 50.58
CA SER A 21 7.29 18.34 50.32
C SER A 21 6.85 19.34 51.40
N ASN A 22 5.59 19.27 51.82
CA ASN A 22 5.02 20.17 52.84
C ASN A 22 5.64 19.95 54.24
N VAL A 23 6.03 18.72 54.58
CA VAL A 23 6.74 18.44 55.83
C VAL A 23 8.27 18.65 55.75
N GLY A 24 8.73 19.26 54.65
CA GLY A 24 10.12 19.64 54.44
C GLY A 24 11.03 18.50 53.93
N ILE A 25 10.46 17.45 53.32
CA ILE A 25 11.22 16.34 52.75
C ILE A 25 11.27 16.51 51.23
N GLU A 26 12.45 16.89 50.72
CA GLU A 26 12.69 17.03 49.29
C GLU A 26 12.59 15.68 48.59
N ASN A 27 11.69 15.60 47.60
CA ASN A 27 11.43 14.38 46.86
C ASN A 27 11.18 14.66 45.36
N GLN A 28 11.35 13.63 44.54
CA GLN A 28 11.08 13.65 43.10
C GLN A 28 10.09 12.55 42.74
N LEU A 29 9.00 12.92 42.06
CA LEU A 29 8.04 12.00 41.50
C LEU A 29 8.39 11.70 40.04
N GLU A 30 8.87 10.50 39.77
CA GLU A 30 9.18 10.01 38.44
C GLU A 30 8.03 9.18 37.88
N VAL A 31 7.66 9.42 36.62
CA VAL A 31 6.63 8.66 35.92
C VAL A 31 7.27 7.88 34.78
N VAL A 32 7.23 6.56 34.89
CA VAL A 32 7.78 5.65 33.88
C VAL A 32 6.63 4.81 33.31
N ASN A 33 6.48 4.81 32.00
CA ASN A 33 5.55 3.91 31.32
C ASN A 33 6.29 2.61 31.01
N GLU A 34 5.65 1.46 31.23
CA GLU A 34 6.21 0.17 30.81
C GLU A 34 6.37 0.13 29.28
N GLN A 35 7.59 -0.09 28.81
CA GLN A 35 7.97 -0.09 27.40
C GLN A 35 8.28 -1.50 26.88
N ASP A 36 8.34 -2.51 27.77
CA ASP A 36 8.53 -3.90 27.38
C ASP A 36 7.22 -4.52 26.89
N TRP A 37 7.16 -4.82 25.59
CA TRP A 37 5.99 -5.38 24.92
C TRP A 37 5.73 -6.85 25.28
N GLY A 38 6.69 -7.53 25.94
CA GLY A 38 6.52 -8.87 26.49
C GLY A 38 5.87 -8.89 27.88
N ASN A 39 5.70 -7.73 28.52
CA ASN A 39 5.09 -7.59 29.83
C ASN A 39 3.56 -7.38 29.69
N ASN A 40 2.77 -8.02 30.56
CA ASN A 40 1.32 -7.87 30.59
C ASN A 40 0.89 -6.43 30.95
N ASP A 41 1.78 -5.65 31.54
CA ASP A 41 1.55 -4.29 32.00
C ASP A 41 2.01 -3.22 30.99
N PHE A 42 2.24 -3.59 29.72
CA PHE A 42 2.69 -2.66 28.66
C PHE A 42 1.79 -1.42 28.55
N GLY A 43 2.41 -0.24 28.62
CA GLY A 43 1.71 1.04 28.55
C GLY A 43 1.09 1.50 29.87
N ILE A 44 1.17 0.72 30.95
CA ILE A 44 0.74 1.16 32.28
C ILE A 44 1.80 2.10 32.87
N ALA A 45 1.35 3.25 33.38
CA ALA A 45 2.20 4.24 34.03
C ALA A 45 2.50 3.83 35.48
N THR A 46 3.77 3.85 35.84
CA THR A 46 4.28 3.58 37.18
C THR A 46 4.86 4.86 37.76
N TYR A 47 4.49 5.17 39.00
CA TYR A 47 4.86 6.37 39.73
C TYR A 47 5.87 6.00 40.82
N SER A 48 7.08 6.52 40.73
CA SER A 48 8.17 6.26 41.68
C SER A 48 8.54 7.54 42.41
N ILE A 49 8.46 7.51 43.74
CA ILE A 49 8.84 8.65 44.59
C ILE A 49 10.26 8.41 45.09
N TRP A 50 11.14 9.36 44.84
CA TRP A 50 12.53 9.35 45.25
C TRP A 50 12.78 10.43 46.29
N VAL A 51 13.46 10.11 47.39
CA VAL A 51 13.84 11.11 48.40
C VAL A 51 15.31 11.50 48.18
N THR A 52 15.57 12.80 48.08
CA THR A 52 16.91 13.32 47.75
C THR A 52 17.87 13.20 48.93
N ASP A 53 17.39 13.54 50.12
CA ASP A 53 18.13 13.57 51.39
C ASP A 53 18.08 12.20 52.10
N GLU A 54 19.25 11.57 52.28
CA GLU A 54 19.36 10.27 52.92
C GLU A 54 19.07 10.30 54.43
N ASP A 55 19.38 11.42 55.10
CA ASP A 55 19.17 11.57 56.54
C ASP A 55 17.67 11.66 56.89
N LEU A 56 16.85 12.10 55.92
CA LEU A 56 15.40 12.18 56.05
C LEU A 56 14.65 10.95 55.51
N PHE A 57 15.37 9.98 54.94
CA PHE A 57 14.75 8.82 54.29
C PHE A 57 13.93 7.97 55.26
N GLU A 58 14.44 7.72 56.47
CA GLU A 58 13.73 6.90 57.47
C GLU A 58 12.43 7.57 57.93
N LYS A 59 12.45 8.91 58.09
CA LYS A 59 11.26 9.71 58.37
C LYS A 59 10.25 9.64 57.20
N ALA A 60 10.73 9.76 55.97
CA ALA A 60 9.91 9.64 54.76
C ALA A 60 9.26 8.26 54.64
N GLN A 61 10.00 7.19 54.98
CA GLN A 61 9.50 5.82 54.96
C GLN A 61 8.37 5.61 55.97
N ASN A 62 8.51 6.15 57.17
CA ASN A 62 7.46 6.07 58.20
C ASN A 62 6.18 6.82 57.78
N ILE A 63 6.33 7.99 57.16
CA ILE A 63 5.21 8.76 56.61
C ILE A 63 4.53 8.01 55.46
N SER A 64 5.31 7.45 54.53
CA SER A 64 4.80 6.62 53.43
C SER A 64 3.98 5.43 53.94
N ASN A 65 4.51 4.71 54.94
CA ASN A 65 3.82 3.57 55.55
C ASN A 65 2.50 3.98 56.23
N ALA A 66 2.49 5.11 56.95
CA ALA A 66 1.29 5.64 57.59
C ALA A 66 0.23 6.11 56.56
N TYR A 67 0.68 6.77 55.49
CA TYR A 67 -0.17 7.20 54.38
C TYR A 67 -0.85 6.02 53.69
N TYR A 68 -0.11 4.96 53.35
CA TYR A 68 -0.70 3.79 52.71
C TYR A 68 -1.61 2.98 53.65
N ALA A 69 -1.45 3.10 54.97
CA ALA A 69 -2.36 2.51 55.95
C ALA A 69 -3.70 3.26 56.04
N ASN A 70 -3.73 4.59 55.81
CA ASN A 70 -4.95 5.39 55.82
C ASN A 70 -4.89 6.61 54.86
N PRO A 71 -5.03 6.40 53.54
CA PRO A 71 -4.78 7.45 52.53
C PRO A 71 -5.87 8.53 52.47
N THR A 72 -7.02 8.32 53.11
CA THR A 72 -8.13 9.27 53.18
C THR A 72 -8.07 10.17 54.41
N ALA A 73 -7.04 10.02 55.26
CA ALA A 73 -6.88 10.88 56.42
C ALA A 73 -6.75 12.34 56.00
N ARG A 74 -7.52 13.20 56.68
CA ARG A 74 -7.71 14.61 56.34
C ARG A 74 -6.39 15.40 56.27
N GLU A 75 -5.40 15.02 57.08
CA GLU A 75 -4.06 15.62 57.12
C GLU A 75 -3.31 15.61 55.77
N TYR A 76 -3.59 14.65 54.88
CA TYR A 76 -2.93 14.55 53.58
C TYR A 76 -3.58 15.42 52.50
N HIS A 77 -4.80 15.90 52.72
CA HIS A 77 -5.63 16.58 51.70
C HIS A 77 -5.90 18.06 52.02
N GLU A 78 -5.39 18.59 53.13
CA GLU A 78 -5.63 19.97 53.58
C GLU A 78 -4.62 21.00 53.07
N THR A 79 -3.68 20.61 52.21
CA THR A 79 -2.62 21.51 51.73
C THR A 79 -2.95 22.09 50.35
N LYS A 80 -2.62 23.38 50.13
CA LYS A 80 -2.91 24.09 48.87
C LYS A 80 -2.16 23.41 47.70
N PRO A 81 -2.81 23.24 46.53
CA PRO A 81 -2.16 22.64 45.37
C PRO A 81 -1.01 23.53 44.87
N ILE A 82 0.18 22.95 44.74
CA ILE A 82 1.27 23.53 43.96
C ILE A 82 0.99 23.14 42.51
N ILE A 83 0.60 24.12 41.68
CA ILE A 83 0.66 23.94 40.22
C ILE A 83 2.14 23.78 39.89
N PRO A 84 2.60 22.67 39.28
CA PRO A 84 4.00 22.47 39.02
C PRO A 84 4.50 23.58 38.07
N GLU A 85 5.40 24.44 38.57
CA GLU A 85 6.29 25.19 37.70
C GLU A 85 7.13 24.17 36.93
N LEU A 86 6.98 24.19 35.61
CA LEU A 86 7.78 23.41 34.69
C LEU A 86 9.23 23.93 34.77
N ASN A 87 10.01 23.40 35.69
CA ASN A 87 11.43 23.76 35.82
C ASN A 87 12.13 23.48 34.50
N SER A 88 12.57 24.55 33.86
CA SER A 88 13.54 24.48 32.76
C SER A 88 14.82 23.84 33.32
N PRO A 89 15.49 22.94 32.58
CA PRO A 89 16.68 22.26 33.09
C PRO A 89 17.79 23.28 33.41
N PRO A 90 18.67 22.97 34.38
CA PRO A 90 19.73 23.89 34.79
C PRO A 90 20.64 24.23 33.61
N THR A 91 21.00 25.50 33.51
CA THR A 91 21.95 26.04 32.54
C THR A 91 23.33 25.47 32.86
N LEU A 92 23.77 24.49 32.06
CA LEU A 92 25.16 24.05 32.02
C LEU A 92 26.00 25.16 31.39
N SER A 93 27.11 25.52 32.05
CA SER A 93 28.10 26.44 31.51
C SER A 93 28.63 25.90 30.19
N ILE A 94 28.46 26.72 29.15
CA ILE A 94 29.08 26.56 27.84
C ILE A 94 30.58 26.69 28.08
N ASP A 95 31.32 25.59 28.01
CA ASP A 95 32.67 25.54 27.46
C ASP A 95 33.02 24.07 27.14
N ASP A 96 33.35 23.84 25.86
CA ASP A 96 34.16 22.75 25.32
C ASP A 96 33.63 21.30 25.17
N ASP A 97 32.34 21.05 24.94
CA ASP A 97 31.91 19.68 24.50
C ASP A 97 30.67 19.61 23.57
N GLU A 98 30.28 20.71 22.92
CA GLU A 98 29.09 20.78 22.06
C GLU A 98 29.20 20.00 20.73
N THR A 99 30.39 19.56 20.31
CA THR A 99 30.55 18.97 18.96
C THR A 99 30.28 17.46 18.88
N PHE A 100 30.32 16.73 20.01
CA PHE A 100 30.19 15.27 20.01
C PHE A 100 28.76 14.77 20.32
N TYR A 101 28.05 15.44 21.24
CA TYR A 101 26.70 15.02 21.69
C TYR A 101 25.55 15.51 20.79
N GLU A 102 25.64 16.70 20.21
CA GLU A 102 24.67 17.22 19.22
C GLU A 102 24.59 16.32 17.97
N LYS A 103 25.71 15.73 17.57
CA LYS A 103 25.80 14.90 16.35
C LYS A 103 25.07 13.56 16.48
N ARG A 104 24.85 13.07 17.71
CA ARG A 104 24.24 11.75 17.98
C ARG A 104 22.78 11.83 18.43
N LYS A 105 22.32 12.93 19.04
CA LYS A 105 20.89 13.13 19.39
C LYS A 105 19.99 13.48 18.19
N ARG A 106 20.56 13.82 17.03
CA ARG A 106 19.80 14.00 15.79
C ARG A 106 19.29 12.72 15.14
N THR A 107 19.68 11.53 15.61
CA THR A 107 19.37 10.27 14.88
C THR A 107 18.25 9.40 15.48
N THR A 108 17.54 9.82 16.53
CA THR A 108 16.55 8.93 17.19
C THR A 108 15.20 9.54 17.59
N ARG A 109 14.88 10.78 17.20
CA ARG A 109 13.46 11.22 17.25
C ARG A 109 12.77 10.81 15.94
N PRO A 110 11.76 9.92 15.95
CA PRO A 110 10.93 9.73 14.77
C PRO A 110 10.29 11.09 14.44
N VAL A 111 10.60 11.60 13.25
CA VAL A 111 10.07 12.88 12.77
C VAL A 111 8.54 12.79 12.80
N PRO A 112 7.83 13.69 13.51
CA PRO A 112 6.38 13.70 13.52
C PRO A 112 5.85 13.83 12.08
N TRP A 113 4.96 12.94 11.66
CA TRP A 113 4.31 13.07 10.35
C TRP A 113 3.31 14.24 10.42
N SER A 114 3.63 15.32 9.71
CA SER A 114 2.64 16.22 9.09
C SER A 114 3.26 17.35 8.26
N LYS A 115 4.54 17.72 8.42
CA LYS A 115 5.07 18.96 7.79
C LYS A 115 5.88 18.81 6.50
N GLU A 116 6.43 17.63 6.17
CA GLU A 116 7.32 17.53 5.00
C GLU A 116 6.57 17.34 3.68
N PRO A 117 6.89 18.08 2.61
CA PRO A 117 6.17 17.98 1.33
C PRO A 117 6.28 16.58 0.71
N ILE A 118 5.35 16.26 -0.19
CA ILE A 118 5.41 15.05 -1.02
C ILE A 118 6.71 15.10 -1.83
N GLY A 119 7.42 13.97 -1.89
CA GLY A 119 8.66 13.86 -2.63
C GLY A 119 8.45 13.99 -4.14
N LEU A 120 9.51 14.36 -4.86
CA LEU A 120 9.43 14.65 -6.29
C LEU A 120 9.04 13.41 -7.09
N ILE A 121 9.57 12.23 -6.75
CA ILE A 121 9.28 10.99 -7.50
C ILE A 121 7.81 10.60 -7.32
N THR A 122 7.31 10.61 -6.08
CA THR A 122 5.87 10.39 -5.82
C THR A 122 5.02 11.40 -6.58
N LEU A 123 5.42 12.68 -6.61
CA LEU A 123 4.70 13.74 -7.32
C LEU A 123 4.68 13.52 -8.84
N TYR A 124 5.79 13.08 -9.44
CA TYR A 124 5.87 12.75 -10.86
C TYR A 124 4.92 11.61 -11.23
N PHE A 125 4.86 10.54 -10.43
CA PHE A 125 3.92 9.45 -10.69
C PHE A 125 2.47 9.86 -10.47
N LEU A 126 2.18 10.66 -9.43
CA LEU A 126 0.84 11.20 -9.18
C LEU A 126 0.33 12.03 -10.37
N PHE A 127 1.06 13.07 -10.76
CA PHE A 127 0.64 13.92 -11.87
C PHE A 127 0.73 13.20 -13.21
N GLY A 128 1.78 12.39 -13.42
CA GLY A 128 1.98 11.65 -14.66
C GLY A 128 0.85 10.66 -14.93
N CYS A 129 0.45 9.86 -13.94
CA CYS A 129 -0.68 8.94 -14.06
C CYS A 129 -2.00 9.68 -14.27
N CYS A 130 -2.25 10.77 -13.54
CA CYS A 130 -3.46 11.59 -13.71
C CYS A 130 -3.53 12.23 -15.10
N LEU A 131 -2.45 12.86 -15.55
CA LEU A 131 -2.37 13.47 -16.88
C LEU A 131 -2.58 12.41 -17.96
N LEU A 132 -1.87 11.28 -17.86
CA LEU A 132 -1.99 10.18 -18.82
C LEU A 132 -3.42 9.63 -18.86
N PHE A 133 -4.06 9.43 -17.71
CA PHE A 133 -5.46 9.01 -17.65
C PHE A 133 -6.36 9.96 -18.44
N PHE A 134 -6.35 11.26 -18.13
CA PHE A 134 -7.17 12.23 -18.86
C PHE A 134 -6.83 12.29 -20.35
N MET A 135 -5.55 12.25 -20.73
CA MET A 135 -5.16 12.21 -22.15
C MET A 135 -5.72 10.98 -22.86
N THR A 136 -5.67 9.81 -22.21
CA THR A 136 -6.18 8.56 -22.81
C THR A 136 -7.69 8.51 -22.89
N GLU A 137 -8.42 9.13 -21.96
CA GLU A 137 -9.88 9.22 -21.96
C GLU A 137 -10.37 10.25 -22.99
N ILE A 138 -9.73 11.42 -23.08
CA ILE A 138 -10.07 12.45 -24.08
C ILE A 138 -9.80 11.94 -25.51
N SER A 139 -8.73 11.17 -25.68
CA SER A 139 -8.35 10.62 -26.99
C SER A 139 -9.01 9.27 -27.30
N ALA A 140 -9.90 8.79 -26.42
CA ALA A 140 -10.57 7.51 -26.64
C ALA A 140 -11.48 7.59 -27.88
N PRO A 141 -11.43 6.59 -28.77
CA PRO A 141 -12.29 6.57 -29.95
C PRO A 141 -13.77 6.58 -29.53
N THR A 142 -14.52 7.55 -30.03
CA THR A 142 -15.98 7.61 -29.87
C THR A 142 -16.60 6.76 -30.97
N TYR A 143 -17.04 5.55 -30.61
CA TYR A 143 -17.80 4.71 -31.54
C TYR A 143 -19.26 5.19 -31.55
N PRO A 144 -19.91 5.27 -32.72
CA PRO A 144 -21.31 5.69 -32.81
C PRO A 144 -22.17 4.74 -31.98
N LYS A 145 -22.83 5.28 -30.94
CA LYS A 145 -23.82 4.55 -30.16
C LYS A 145 -25.13 4.52 -30.95
N THR A 146 -25.32 3.54 -31.82
CA THR A 146 -26.64 3.29 -32.42
C THR A 146 -27.29 2.07 -31.76
N VAL A 147 -27.67 2.22 -30.48
CA VAL A 147 -28.95 1.83 -29.85
C VAL A 147 -28.85 1.99 -28.32
N SER A 148 -29.72 2.90 -27.83
CA SER A 148 -30.26 3.18 -26.49
C SER A 148 -29.46 3.08 -25.17
N PRO A 149 -29.77 3.99 -24.22
CA PRO A 149 -29.01 4.20 -23.00
C PRO A 149 -29.55 3.33 -21.86
N SER A 150 -28.70 2.51 -21.28
CA SER A 150 -28.77 2.22 -19.85
C SER A 150 -27.37 2.38 -19.27
N ASN A 151 -27.21 3.49 -18.55
CA ASN A 151 -26.06 3.91 -17.74
C ASN A 151 -24.98 4.70 -18.49
N GLU A 152 -24.97 6.02 -18.25
CA GLU A 152 -23.98 7.03 -18.64
C GLU A 152 -22.63 6.90 -17.93
N THR A 153 -22.22 5.71 -17.53
CA THR A 153 -20.88 5.45 -17.03
C THR A 153 -20.08 4.82 -18.16
N ALA A 154 -18.93 5.41 -18.51
CA ALA A 154 -17.97 4.82 -19.45
C ALA A 154 -17.89 3.29 -19.26
N PRO A 155 -18.00 2.49 -20.34
CA PRO A 155 -18.18 1.06 -20.17
C PRO A 155 -16.97 0.48 -19.41
N PRO A 156 -17.21 -0.39 -18.42
CA PRO A 156 -16.13 -1.09 -17.73
C PRO A 156 -15.32 -1.89 -18.76
N PHE A 157 -14.12 -2.30 -18.34
CA PHE A 157 -13.06 -3.01 -19.08
C PHE A 157 -13.46 -4.30 -19.87
N THR A 158 -14.75 -4.61 -19.97
CA THR A 158 -15.31 -5.94 -20.23
C THR A 158 -16.66 -5.93 -20.93
N GLU A 159 -16.89 -5.06 -21.91
CA GLU A 159 -17.89 -5.45 -22.92
C GLU A 159 -17.27 -6.51 -23.83
N THR A 160 -17.59 -7.77 -23.56
CA THR A 160 -17.48 -8.82 -24.58
C THR A 160 -18.39 -8.42 -25.73
N VAL A 161 -17.80 -7.97 -26.84
CA VAL A 161 -18.55 -7.49 -28.00
C VAL A 161 -19.42 -8.62 -28.60
N SER A 162 -19.01 -9.86 -28.41
CA SER A 162 -19.77 -11.08 -28.68
C SER A 162 -19.34 -12.16 -27.69
N PRO A 163 -20.19 -13.12 -27.28
CA PRO A 163 -19.78 -14.28 -26.48
C PRO A 163 -18.64 -15.10 -27.10
N SER A 164 -18.43 -14.95 -28.42
CA SER A 164 -17.38 -15.63 -29.19
C SER A 164 -16.05 -14.86 -29.23
N LEU A 165 -16.05 -13.56 -28.89
CA LEU A 165 -14.87 -12.71 -28.92
C LEU A 165 -14.31 -12.52 -27.50
N PRO A 166 -13.02 -12.83 -27.29
CA PRO A 166 -12.37 -12.63 -26.00
C PRO A 166 -12.35 -11.14 -25.61
N SER A 167 -12.09 -10.83 -24.34
CA SER A 167 -11.96 -9.45 -23.84
C SER A 167 -10.71 -8.79 -24.42
N ILE A 168 -10.90 -8.01 -25.49
CA ILE A 168 -9.83 -7.35 -26.24
C ILE A 168 -9.88 -5.84 -25.97
N PRO A 169 -8.74 -5.17 -25.78
CA PRO A 169 -8.64 -3.72 -25.55
C PRO A 169 -8.89 -2.87 -26.81
N ILE A 170 -10.01 -3.09 -27.50
CA ILE A 170 -10.38 -2.36 -28.73
C ILE A 170 -10.92 -0.94 -28.44
N PHE A 171 -11.45 -0.73 -27.23
CA PHE A 171 -12.05 0.54 -26.81
C PHE A 171 -11.02 1.58 -26.38
N PHE A 172 -9.75 1.20 -26.31
CA PHE A 172 -8.70 2.10 -25.83
C PHE A 172 -8.29 3.10 -26.91
N SER A 173 -7.85 4.29 -26.48
CA SER A 173 -7.12 5.21 -27.34
C SER A 173 -5.85 4.56 -27.86
N ASP A 174 -5.37 5.02 -29.03
CA ASP A 174 -4.12 4.51 -29.61
C ASP A 174 -2.95 4.70 -28.64
N LEU A 175 -2.91 5.83 -27.92
CA LEU A 175 -1.93 6.07 -26.84
C LEU A 175 -1.98 4.99 -25.74
N LYS A 176 -3.18 4.59 -25.30
CA LYS A 176 -3.33 3.55 -24.26
C LYS A 176 -2.89 2.19 -24.83
N LYS A 177 -3.19 1.87 -26.10
CA LYS A 177 -2.73 0.65 -26.80
C LYS A 177 -1.20 0.60 -26.92
N ASP A 178 -0.57 1.74 -27.20
CA ASP A 178 0.89 1.86 -27.33
C ASP A 178 1.65 1.69 -26.01
N LEU A 179 0.95 1.87 -24.89
CA LEU A 179 1.49 1.75 -23.54
C LEU A 179 1.10 0.45 -22.82
N LEU A 180 0.24 -0.39 -23.42
CA LEU A 180 -0.03 -1.75 -22.94
C LEU A 180 1.23 -2.62 -22.99
N PHE A 181 1.23 -3.72 -22.23
CA PHE A 181 2.39 -4.58 -22.10
C PHE A 181 2.77 -5.26 -23.43
N ASP A 182 1.74 -5.66 -24.17
CA ASP A 182 1.87 -6.17 -25.53
C ASP A 182 0.63 -5.78 -26.31
N TYR A 183 0.73 -5.79 -27.64
CA TYR A 183 -0.40 -5.57 -28.53
C TYR A 183 -0.27 -6.51 -29.74
N PRO A 184 -0.66 -7.79 -29.58
CA PRO A 184 -0.41 -8.83 -30.56
C PRO A 184 -1.11 -8.55 -31.90
N GLU A 185 -0.64 -9.20 -32.98
CA GLU A 185 -1.23 -9.00 -34.31
C GLU A 185 -2.73 -9.31 -34.36
N ALA A 186 -3.20 -10.29 -33.59
CA ALA A 186 -4.61 -10.58 -33.43
C ALA A 186 -5.41 -9.35 -32.97
N TYR A 187 -4.86 -8.53 -32.06
CA TYR A 187 -5.53 -7.32 -31.58
C TYR A 187 -5.60 -6.23 -32.66
N LYS A 188 -4.60 -6.16 -33.55
CA LYS A 188 -4.63 -5.23 -34.68
C LYS A 188 -5.68 -5.61 -35.72
N ILE A 189 -5.87 -6.89 -35.99
CA ILE A 189 -6.86 -7.36 -36.96
C ILE A 189 -8.27 -6.97 -36.50
N ILE A 190 -8.58 -7.22 -35.23
CA ILE A 190 -9.89 -6.87 -34.67
C ILE A 190 -10.05 -5.35 -34.52
N ASP A 191 -9.00 -4.60 -34.16
CA ASP A 191 -9.02 -3.13 -34.17
C ASP A 191 -9.34 -2.56 -35.56
N LYS A 192 -8.74 -3.15 -36.62
CA LYS A 192 -9.05 -2.79 -38.01
C LYS A 192 -10.51 -3.08 -38.36
N LEU A 193 -11.04 -4.22 -37.90
CA LEU A 193 -12.43 -4.59 -38.12
C LEU A 193 -13.39 -3.57 -37.46
N VAL A 194 -13.12 -3.21 -36.21
CA VAL A 194 -13.88 -2.20 -35.46
C VAL A 194 -13.82 -0.84 -36.16
N LYS A 195 -12.63 -0.42 -36.61
CA LYS A 195 -12.43 0.87 -37.29
C LYS A 195 -13.20 0.97 -38.62
N ILE A 196 -13.39 -0.15 -39.33
CA ILE A 196 -14.09 -0.17 -40.62
C ILE A 196 -15.61 -0.29 -40.45
N TYR A 197 -16.07 -1.20 -39.59
CA TYR A 197 -17.49 -1.59 -39.53
C TYR A 197 -18.24 -1.07 -38.30
N GLY A 198 -17.53 -0.48 -37.34
CA GLY A 198 -18.11 -0.10 -36.05
C GLY A 198 -18.35 -1.29 -35.12
N ILE A 199 -18.80 -0.99 -33.91
CA ILE A 199 -18.96 -1.97 -32.83
C ILE A 199 -20.28 -2.72 -32.92
N ASP A 200 -21.33 -2.07 -33.42
CA ASP A 200 -22.66 -2.68 -33.52
C ASP A 200 -22.65 -3.93 -34.43
N LYS A 201 -21.85 -3.89 -35.51
CA LYS A 201 -21.66 -5.02 -36.43
C LYS A 201 -20.92 -6.20 -35.79
N LEU A 202 -20.15 -5.98 -34.73
CA LEU A 202 -19.48 -7.04 -33.99
C LEU A 202 -20.39 -7.79 -33.02
N GLN A 203 -21.53 -7.21 -32.66
CA GLN A 203 -22.56 -7.91 -31.87
C GLN A 203 -23.31 -8.94 -32.72
N ASN A 204 -23.52 -8.64 -34.01
CA ASN A 204 -24.18 -9.51 -34.98
C ASN A 204 -23.22 -9.90 -36.12
N LEU A 205 -22.32 -10.84 -35.83
CA LEU A 205 -21.26 -11.29 -36.75
C LEU A 205 -21.77 -11.89 -38.07
N GLU A 206 -23.06 -12.28 -38.13
CA GLU A 206 -23.70 -12.84 -39.32
C GLU A 206 -23.94 -11.81 -40.44
N ASP A 207 -24.00 -10.52 -40.10
CA ASP A 207 -24.30 -9.42 -41.04
C ASP A 207 -23.02 -8.65 -41.47
N LEU A 208 -21.86 -9.32 -41.36
CA LEU A 208 -20.59 -8.77 -41.85
C LEU A 208 -20.48 -8.93 -43.37
N PRO A 209 -20.03 -7.90 -44.11
CA PRO A 209 -19.63 -8.02 -45.50
C PRO A 209 -18.51 -9.05 -45.68
N LYS A 210 -18.30 -9.53 -46.92
CA LYS A 210 -17.30 -10.57 -47.23
C LYS A 210 -15.90 -10.23 -46.73
N GLU A 211 -15.49 -8.97 -46.86
CA GLU A 211 -14.20 -8.48 -46.38
C GLU A 211 -14.11 -8.50 -44.84
N GLY A 212 -15.21 -8.22 -44.15
CA GLY A 212 -15.33 -8.31 -42.71
C GLY A 212 -15.23 -9.75 -42.22
N VAL A 213 -15.93 -10.68 -42.87
CA VAL A 213 -15.83 -12.12 -42.58
C VAL A 213 -14.39 -12.62 -42.81
N ALA A 214 -13.70 -12.13 -43.84
CA ALA A 214 -12.30 -12.47 -44.08
C ALA A 214 -11.38 -11.99 -42.95
N LEU A 215 -11.55 -10.76 -42.46
CA LEU A 215 -10.80 -10.23 -41.30
C LEU A 215 -11.11 -11.00 -40.01
N LEU A 216 -12.38 -11.37 -39.78
CA LEU A 216 -12.77 -12.17 -38.62
C LEU A 216 -12.14 -13.58 -38.67
N ASN A 217 -12.16 -14.22 -39.84
CA ASN A 217 -11.47 -15.49 -40.07
C ASN A 217 -9.94 -15.34 -39.88
N GLN A 218 -9.37 -14.22 -40.31
CA GLN A 218 -7.95 -13.93 -40.08
C GLN A 218 -7.66 -13.82 -38.58
N PHE A 219 -8.52 -13.15 -37.81
CA PHE A 219 -8.41 -13.06 -36.36
C PHE A 219 -8.45 -14.45 -35.70
N TYR A 220 -9.44 -15.29 -36.03
CA TYR A 220 -9.54 -16.64 -35.45
C TYR A 220 -8.35 -17.55 -35.76
N ASN A 221 -7.68 -17.32 -36.90
CA ASN A 221 -6.49 -18.07 -37.30
C ASN A 221 -5.17 -17.44 -36.83
N THR A 222 -5.20 -16.26 -36.20
CA THR A 222 -4.00 -15.58 -35.71
C THR A 222 -3.80 -15.90 -34.23
N PRO A 223 -2.82 -16.75 -33.86
CA PRO A 223 -2.58 -17.10 -32.47
C PRO A 223 -1.99 -15.89 -31.72
N TYR A 224 -2.39 -15.71 -30.47
CA TYR A 224 -1.79 -14.72 -29.57
C TYR A 224 -1.78 -15.25 -28.13
N TRP A 225 -0.85 -14.73 -27.32
CA TRP A 225 -0.66 -15.20 -25.96
C TRP A 225 -1.81 -14.75 -25.04
N ARG A 226 -2.48 -15.71 -24.41
CA ARG A 226 -3.60 -15.50 -23.48
C ARG A 226 -3.23 -15.72 -22.01
N GLY A 227 -1.99 -16.14 -21.75
CA GLY A 227 -1.51 -16.46 -20.41
C GLY A 227 -1.63 -17.94 -20.03
N TYR A 228 -0.83 -18.35 -19.05
CA TYR A 228 -0.87 -19.71 -18.50
C TYR A 228 -2.21 -20.06 -17.85
N TYR A 229 -2.98 -19.08 -17.41
CA TYR A 229 -4.32 -19.31 -16.87
C TYR A 229 -5.26 -19.91 -17.92
N ASP A 230 -5.25 -19.37 -19.15
CA ASP A 230 -6.05 -19.88 -20.28
C ASP A 230 -5.60 -21.30 -20.69
N GLU A 231 -4.29 -21.55 -20.69
CA GLU A 231 -3.74 -22.88 -20.95
C GLU A 231 -4.15 -23.90 -19.88
N ALA A 232 -4.06 -23.54 -18.60
CA ALA A 232 -4.50 -24.38 -17.50
C ALA A 232 -6.00 -24.66 -17.58
N PHE A 233 -6.82 -23.67 -17.92
CA PHE A 233 -8.25 -23.84 -18.12
C PHE A 233 -8.56 -24.84 -19.24
N LYS A 234 -7.91 -24.72 -20.41
CA LYS A 234 -8.07 -25.66 -21.52
C LYS A 234 -7.66 -27.09 -21.12
N TYR A 235 -6.54 -27.22 -20.41
CA TYR A 235 -6.06 -28.52 -19.92
C TYR A 235 -7.06 -29.15 -18.96
N LEU A 236 -7.54 -28.41 -17.96
CA LEU A 236 -8.49 -28.94 -16.97
C LEU A 236 -9.83 -29.34 -17.60
N LYS A 237 -10.28 -28.63 -18.64
CA LYS A 237 -11.53 -28.95 -19.34
C LYS A 237 -11.41 -30.15 -20.28
N ASN A 238 -10.25 -30.36 -20.90
CA ASN A 238 -10.01 -31.49 -21.80
C ASN A 238 -8.54 -31.95 -21.77
N PRO A 239 -8.14 -32.76 -20.77
CA PRO A 239 -6.74 -33.16 -20.59
C PRO A 239 -6.18 -33.97 -21.77
N SER A 240 -6.98 -34.87 -22.35
CA SER A 240 -6.54 -35.76 -23.44
C SER A 240 -6.41 -35.05 -24.79
N GLY A 241 -7.15 -33.96 -24.99
CA GLY A 241 -7.07 -33.14 -26.21
C GLY A 241 -6.20 -31.89 -26.08
N PHE A 242 -5.59 -31.66 -24.91
CA PHE A 242 -4.81 -30.45 -24.66
C PHE A 242 -3.55 -30.39 -25.54
N LYS A 243 -3.37 -29.25 -26.20
CA LYS A 243 -2.15 -28.91 -26.92
C LYS A 243 -1.70 -27.53 -26.44
N PRO A 244 -0.45 -27.38 -25.98
CA PRO A 244 0.08 -26.08 -25.60
C PRO A 244 -0.03 -25.08 -26.75
N SER A 245 -0.36 -23.83 -26.45
CA SER A 245 -0.41 -22.77 -27.44
C SER A 245 0.96 -22.48 -28.05
N ASN A 246 1.00 -22.36 -29.38
CA ASN A 246 2.19 -21.95 -30.15
C ASN A 246 2.25 -20.42 -30.32
N ALA A 247 1.45 -19.68 -29.55
CA ALA A 247 1.32 -18.25 -29.74
C ALA A 247 2.62 -17.49 -29.47
N PRO A 248 2.93 -16.46 -30.28
CA PRO A 248 4.06 -15.60 -30.00
C PRO A 248 3.84 -14.84 -28.69
N MET A 249 4.92 -14.75 -27.90
CA MET A 249 4.98 -13.91 -26.70
C MET A 249 5.89 -12.70 -26.94
N PHE A 250 5.60 -11.61 -26.24
CA PHE A 250 6.37 -10.36 -26.22
C PHE A 250 6.54 -9.75 -27.62
N GLU A 251 5.48 -9.72 -28.42
CA GLU A 251 5.56 -9.32 -29.84
C GLU A 251 6.12 -7.90 -30.01
N ARG A 252 5.53 -6.91 -29.33
CA ARG A 252 5.96 -5.51 -29.41
C ARG A 252 7.32 -5.29 -28.74
N ILE A 253 7.57 -5.97 -27.63
CA ILE A 253 8.83 -5.85 -26.89
C ILE A 253 10.00 -6.39 -27.74
N LYS A 254 9.82 -7.49 -28.47
CA LYS A 254 10.80 -8.01 -29.43
C LYS A 254 11.08 -7.07 -30.60
N GLN A 255 10.16 -6.15 -30.88
CA GLN A 255 10.32 -5.10 -31.90
C GLN A 255 11.04 -3.85 -31.37
N GLY A 256 11.49 -3.85 -30.11
CA GLY A 256 12.25 -2.77 -29.49
C GLY A 256 11.45 -1.85 -28.58
N GLU A 257 10.17 -2.15 -28.33
CA GLU A 257 9.28 -1.32 -27.51
C GLU A 257 9.46 -1.60 -25.99
N PHE A 258 10.69 -1.45 -25.47
CA PHE A 258 11.05 -1.85 -24.11
C PHE A 258 10.33 -1.09 -22.99
N TRP A 259 9.79 0.11 -23.27
CA TRP A 259 9.00 0.87 -22.31
C TRP A 259 7.76 0.10 -21.84
N ARG A 260 7.24 -0.83 -22.66
CA ARG A 260 6.09 -1.68 -22.35
C ARG A 260 6.29 -2.60 -21.16
N LEU A 261 7.54 -2.85 -20.75
CA LEU A 261 7.83 -3.58 -19.51
C LEU A 261 7.28 -2.84 -18.28
N PHE A 262 7.20 -1.51 -18.33
CA PHE A 262 6.78 -0.69 -17.19
C PHE A 262 5.52 0.15 -17.46
N SER A 263 5.31 0.65 -18.68
CA SER A 263 4.22 1.57 -19.00
C SER A 263 2.79 1.12 -18.62
N PRO A 264 2.43 -0.18 -18.59
CA PRO A 264 1.11 -0.61 -18.10
C PRO A 264 0.82 -0.17 -16.67
N ALA A 265 1.85 -0.02 -15.85
CA ALA A 265 1.72 0.44 -14.46
C ALA A 265 1.23 1.90 -14.38
N LEU A 266 1.42 2.69 -15.43
CA LEU A 266 1.02 4.11 -15.49
C LEU A 266 -0.43 4.28 -15.98
N LEU A 267 -0.95 3.29 -16.69
CA LEU A 267 -2.29 3.32 -17.25
C LEU A 267 -3.34 3.01 -16.19
N HIS A 268 -4.52 3.64 -16.31
CA HIS A 268 -5.66 3.40 -15.42
C HIS A 268 -6.92 3.18 -16.24
N GLY A 269 -7.82 2.38 -15.69
CA GLY A 269 -8.97 1.90 -16.42
C GLY A 269 -10.21 2.75 -16.28
N ASP A 270 -10.44 3.22 -15.08
CA ASP A 270 -11.62 4.00 -14.72
C ASP A 270 -11.25 5.01 -13.64
N PHE A 271 -12.18 5.92 -13.38
CA PHE A 271 -11.98 7.00 -12.42
C PHE A 271 -11.71 6.50 -10.99
N PHE A 272 -12.41 5.48 -10.53
CA PHE A 272 -12.22 4.97 -9.17
C PHE A 272 -10.88 4.24 -9.03
N HIS A 273 -10.48 3.47 -10.06
CA HIS A 273 -9.20 2.80 -10.09
C HIS A 273 -8.04 3.80 -9.98
N ILE A 274 -8.05 4.91 -10.73
CA ILE A 274 -7.02 5.95 -10.57
C ILE A 274 -7.13 6.68 -9.23
N LEU A 275 -8.33 7.02 -8.78
CA LEU A 275 -8.54 7.73 -7.51
C LEU A 275 -7.93 6.96 -6.34
N PHE A 276 -8.25 5.68 -6.19
CA PHE A 276 -7.73 4.86 -5.09
C PHE A 276 -6.23 4.61 -5.22
N ASN A 277 -5.72 4.35 -6.43
CA ASN A 277 -4.28 4.14 -6.60
C ASN A 277 -3.49 5.41 -6.24
N MET A 278 -3.92 6.58 -6.72
CA MET A 278 -3.21 7.83 -6.47
C MET A 278 -3.37 8.29 -5.02
N MET A 279 -4.52 8.05 -4.39
CA MET A 279 -4.70 8.29 -2.95
C MET A 279 -3.70 7.46 -2.12
N TRP A 280 -3.59 6.16 -2.39
CA TRP A 280 -2.64 5.29 -1.68
C TRP A 280 -1.18 5.62 -2.01
N LEU A 281 -0.88 6.01 -3.25
CA LEU A 281 0.44 6.49 -3.64
C LEU A 281 0.82 7.75 -2.86
N ALA A 282 -0.11 8.70 -2.68
CA ALA A 282 0.16 9.91 -1.91
C ALA A 282 0.43 9.61 -0.43
N VAL A 283 -0.33 8.67 0.17
CA VAL A 283 -0.17 8.27 1.57
C VAL A 283 1.12 7.47 1.79
N ILE A 284 1.29 6.37 1.06
CA ILE A 284 2.39 5.43 1.27
C ILE A 284 3.66 5.92 0.57
N GLY A 285 3.57 6.40 -0.66
CA GLY A 285 4.72 6.86 -1.45
C GLY A 285 5.50 7.97 -0.76
N ARG A 286 4.81 8.93 -0.13
CA ARG A 286 5.45 10.02 0.64
C ARG A 286 6.42 9.49 1.69
N GLN A 287 5.98 8.54 2.53
CA GLN A 287 6.85 8.00 3.58
C GLN A 287 7.99 7.13 3.03
N LEU A 288 7.76 6.39 1.94
CA LEU A 288 8.79 5.59 1.30
C LEU A 288 9.88 6.46 0.67
N GLU A 289 9.51 7.48 -0.12
CA GLU A 289 10.51 8.33 -0.78
C GLU A 289 11.39 9.07 0.24
N GLN A 290 10.78 9.57 1.31
CA GLN A 290 11.49 10.27 2.40
C GLN A 290 12.49 9.36 3.11
N ARG A 291 12.08 8.13 3.46
CA ARG A 291 12.91 7.20 4.26
C ARG A 291 13.94 6.45 3.42
N MET A 292 13.53 5.95 2.26
CA MET A 292 14.37 5.17 1.36
C MET A 292 15.30 6.08 0.53
N GLY A 293 14.89 7.32 0.29
CA GLY A 293 15.56 8.25 -0.60
C GLY A 293 15.24 7.99 -2.08
N ARG A 294 15.28 9.07 -2.87
CA ARG A 294 14.77 9.14 -4.25
C ARG A 294 15.22 8.00 -5.17
N MET A 295 16.53 7.75 -5.27
CA MET A 295 17.06 6.75 -6.21
C MET A 295 16.63 5.32 -5.87
N ARG A 296 16.68 4.96 -4.59
CA ARG A 296 16.27 3.63 -4.13
C ARG A 296 14.76 3.44 -4.22
N TYR A 297 14.00 4.49 -3.95
CA TYR A 297 12.55 4.50 -4.14
C TYR A 297 12.15 4.35 -5.62
N LEU A 298 12.82 5.06 -6.53
CA LEU A 298 12.61 4.89 -7.97
C LEU A 298 12.96 3.47 -8.43
N LEU A 299 14.10 2.94 -7.99
CA LEU A 299 14.47 1.55 -8.28
C LEU A 299 13.46 0.54 -7.73
N PHE A 300 12.95 0.76 -6.52
CA PHE A 300 11.89 -0.06 -5.93
C PHE A 300 10.64 -0.07 -6.82
N ILE A 301 10.18 1.10 -7.28
CA ILE A 301 9.04 1.23 -8.19
C ILE A 301 9.30 0.51 -9.52
N LEU A 302 10.46 0.72 -10.14
CA LEU A 302 10.80 0.13 -11.43
C LEU A 302 10.91 -1.41 -11.35
N ILE A 303 11.61 -1.93 -10.34
CA ILE A 303 11.76 -3.37 -10.13
C ILE A 303 10.40 -4.03 -9.89
N THR A 304 9.60 -3.45 -8.99
CA THR A 304 8.27 -4.01 -8.65
C THR A 304 7.32 -3.94 -9.83
N GLY A 305 7.27 -2.81 -10.55
CA GLY A 305 6.42 -2.64 -11.73
C GLY A 305 6.81 -3.59 -12.87
N ILE A 306 8.09 -3.67 -13.21
CA ILE A 306 8.56 -4.53 -14.31
C ILE A 306 8.30 -6.01 -14.01
N ILE A 307 8.68 -6.49 -12.82
CA ILE A 307 8.50 -7.91 -12.47
C ILE A 307 7.01 -8.24 -12.37
N ALA A 308 6.20 -7.40 -11.73
CA ALA A 308 4.76 -7.63 -11.63
C ALA A 308 4.08 -7.65 -13.01
N ASN A 309 4.45 -6.75 -13.91
CA ASN A 309 3.91 -6.72 -15.27
C ASN A 309 4.30 -7.97 -16.07
N ILE A 310 5.56 -8.40 -15.99
CA ILE A 310 6.01 -9.64 -16.67
C ILE A 310 5.22 -10.85 -16.17
N ILE A 311 5.09 -11.01 -14.84
CA ILE A 311 4.38 -12.16 -14.27
C ILE A 311 2.88 -12.09 -14.59
N GLN A 312 2.27 -10.91 -14.52
CA GLN A 312 0.87 -10.72 -14.91
C GLN A 312 0.65 -11.05 -16.39
N TYR A 313 1.55 -10.66 -17.29
CA TYR A 313 1.49 -11.00 -18.71
C TYR A 313 1.59 -12.51 -18.95
N LEU A 314 2.56 -13.17 -18.30
CA LEU A 314 2.75 -14.60 -18.44
C LEU A 314 1.53 -15.38 -17.93
N VAL A 315 0.85 -14.91 -16.88
CA VAL A 315 -0.28 -15.64 -16.30
C VAL A 315 -1.61 -15.28 -16.96
N GLY A 316 -1.88 -14.01 -17.24
CA GLY A 316 -3.19 -13.50 -17.68
C GLY A 316 -3.20 -12.79 -19.04
N GLY A 317 -2.11 -12.83 -19.80
CA GLY A 317 -2.02 -12.17 -21.12
C GLY A 317 -1.84 -10.65 -21.03
N SER A 318 -2.01 -9.94 -22.15
CA SER A 318 -1.67 -8.52 -22.30
C SER A 318 -2.71 -7.52 -21.77
N ASN A 319 -3.90 -7.96 -21.39
CA ASN A 319 -5.00 -7.07 -21.00
C ASN A 319 -4.99 -6.75 -19.49
N PHE A 320 -4.02 -5.94 -19.07
CA PHE A 320 -3.92 -5.46 -17.69
C PHE A 320 -3.29 -4.07 -17.64
N LEU A 321 -3.57 -3.33 -16.57
CA LEU A 321 -2.98 -2.02 -16.29
C LEU A 321 -3.16 -1.64 -14.82
N GLY A 322 -2.42 -0.62 -14.39
CA GLY A 322 -2.60 0.02 -13.09
C GLY A 322 -1.35 -0.01 -12.21
N PHE A 323 -1.26 1.01 -11.35
CA PHE A 323 -0.15 1.16 -10.39
C PHE A 323 -0.29 0.25 -9.15
N SER A 324 -1.39 -0.50 -9.06
CA SER A 324 -1.83 -1.24 -7.88
C SER A 324 -0.87 -2.35 -7.44
N ALA A 325 -0.18 -3.04 -8.36
CA ALA A 325 0.85 -4.02 -8.00
C ALA A 325 2.03 -3.38 -7.24
N ILE A 326 2.45 -2.19 -7.66
CA ILE A 326 3.49 -1.42 -6.98
C ILE A 326 3.01 -0.99 -5.59
N LEU A 327 1.75 -0.55 -5.45
CA LEU A 327 1.17 -0.20 -4.14
C LEU A 327 1.10 -1.40 -3.20
N CYS A 328 0.75 -2.58 -3.71
CA CYS A 328 0.79 -3.83 -2.94
C CYS A 328 2.21 -4.11 -2.43
N ALA A 329 3.24 -3.89 -3.27
CA ALA A 329 4.63 -4.01 -2.84
C ALA A 329 4.99 -2.96 -1.78
N MET A 330 4.58 -1.70 -1.95
CA MET A 330 4.84 -0.66 -0.95
C MET A 330 4.19 -1.00 0.40
N LEU A 331 2.97 -1.53 0.37
CA LEU A 331 2.22 -1.93 1.56
C LEU A 331 2.93 -3.02 2.36
N THR A 332 3.30 -4.13 1.72
CA THR A 332 3.98 -5.23 2.40
C THR A 332 5.41 -4.89 2.77
N PHE A 333 6.09 -4.07 1.97
CA PHE A 333 7.40 -3.53 2.32
C PHE A 333 7.33 -2.77 3.65
N VAL A 334 6.40 -1.81 3.79
CA VAL A 334 6.20 -1.06 5.03
C VAL A 334 5.90 -2.00 6.20
N TRP A 335 5.00 -2.96 6.00
CA TRP A 335 4.64 -3.94 7.02
C TRP A 335 5.84 -4.78 7.50
N VAL A 336 6.75 -5.16 6.59
CA VAL A 336 7.99 -5.87 6.94
C VAL A 336 8.95 -4.93 7.69
N ARG A 337 9.19 -3.72 7.17
CA ARG A 337 10.11 -2.76 7.80
C ARG A 337 9.65 -2.33 9.19
N GLN A 338 8.35 -2.13 9.40
CA GLN A 338 7.81 -1.81 10.73
C GLN A 338 8.08 -2.88 11.78
N ARG A 339 8.14 -4.17 11.39
CA ARG A 339 8.46 -5.27 12.33
C ARG A 339 9.95 -5.46 12.53
N ARG A 340 10.72 -5.38 11.44
CA ARG A 340 12.14 -5.73 11.45
C ARG A 340 13.05 -4.56 11.79
N SER A 341 12.61 -3.35 11.47
CA SER A 341 13.37 -2.12 11.64
C SER A 341 12.43 -0.99 12.09
N PRO A 342 11.82 -1.08 13.29
CA PRO A 342 10.85 -0.08 13.76
C PRO A 342 11.44 1.34 13.85
N TRP A 343 12.76 1.46 14.05
CA TRP A 343 13.48 2.73 14.13
C TRP A 343 13.45 3.53 12.82
N GLU A 344 13.11 2.92 11.69
CA GLU A 344 12.90 3.63 10.42
C GLU A 344 11.61 4.47 10.42
N GLY A 345 10.75 4.22 11.42
CA GLY A 345 9.61 5.07 11.71
C GLY A 345 8.53 5.05 10.64
N TYR A 346 8.41 3.99 9.83
CA TYR A 346 7.28 3.84 8.91
C TYR A 346 5.96 3.80 9.69
N GLN A 347 4.96 4.53 9.21
CA GLN A 347 3.66 4.66 9.87
C GLN A 347 2.58 4.10 8.95
N LEU A 348 2.04 2.97 9.37
CA LEU A 348 0.89 2.31 8.77
C LEU A 348 0.05 1.77 9.91
N GLU A 349 -1.16 2.28 10.03
CA GLU A 349 -2.09 1.84 11.07
C GLU A 349 -2.48 0.38 10.84
N ARG A 350 -2.67 -0.36 11.93
CA ARG A 350 -3.06 -1.78 11.87
C ARG A 350 -4.42 -1.95 11.18
N SER A 351 -5.34 -1.01 11.42
CA SER A 351 -6.65 -0.91 10.77
C SER A 351 -6.52 -0.74 9.25
N THR A 352 -5.69 0.20 8.80
CA THR A 352 -5.42 0.43 7.39
C THR A 352 -4.83 -0.80 6.70
N PHE A 353 -3.79 -1.40 7.28
CA PHE A 353 -3.20 -2.61 6.74
C PHE A 353 -4.23 -3.76 6.69
N GLY A 354 -5.00 -3.94 7.77
CA GLY A 354 -6.06 -4.95 7.85
C GLY A 354 -7.14 -4.76 6.78
N PHE A 355 -7.62 -3.53 6.60
CA PHE A 355 -8.58 -3.18 5.55
C PHE A 355 -8.03 -3.48 4.15
N MET A 356 -6.78 -3.08 3.85
CA MET A 356 -6.17 -3.35 2.56
C MET A 356 -5.98 -4.84 2.30
N MET A 357 -5.55 -5.62 3.31
CA MET A 357 -5.44 -7.08 3.18
C MET A 357 -6.81 -7.72 2.96
N PHE A 358 -7.82 -7.33 3.75
CA PHE A 358 -9.19 -7.81 3.57
C PHE A 358 -9.69 -7.54 2.15
N PHE A 359 -9.50 -6.32 1.64
CA PHE A 359 -9.87 -5.95 0.27
C PHE A 359 -9.14 -6.82 -0.77
N LEU A 360 -7.82 -6.98 -0.66
CA LEU A 360 -7.02 -7.77 -1.61
C LEU A 360 -7.38 -9.26 -1.60
N PHE A 361 -7.55 -9.86 -0.43
CA PHE A 361 -7.95 -11.27 -0.31
C PHE A 361 -9.41 -11.50 -0.74
N THR A 362 -10.29 -10.51 -0.54
CA THR A 362 -11.66 -10.56 -1.07
C THR A 362 -11.65 -10.56 -2.61
N MET A 363 -10.85 -9.69 -3.23
CA MET A 363 -10.71 -9.66 -4.70
C MET A 363 -10.09 -10.96 -5.25
N LEU A 364 -9.13 -11.54 -4.53
CA LEU A 364 -8.59 -12.85 -4.88
C LEU A 364 -9.66 -13.95 -4.77
N ALA A 365 -10.43 -13.97 -3.68
CA ALA A 365 -11.48 -14.96 -3.44
C ALA A 365 -12.59 -14.89 -4.51
N ILE A 366 -12.98 -13.68 -4.93
CA ILE A 366 -13.94 -13.47 -6.03
C ILE A 366 -13.40 -14.08 -7.33
N GLN A 367 -12.11 -13.87 -7.65
CA GLN A 367 -11.52 -14.43 -8.87
C GLN A 367 -11.41 -15.95 -8.83
N VAL A 368 -10.97 -16.54 -7.70
CA VAL A 368 -10.92 -17.99 -7.54
C VAL A 368 -12.32 -18.60 -7.68
N THR A 369 -13.32 -17.95 -7.08
CA THR A 369 -14.73 -18.36 -7.20
C THR A 369 -15.18 -18.30 -8.66
N SER A 370 -14.87 -17.22 -9.39
CA SER A 370 -15.21 -17.11 -10.81
C SER A 370 -14.53 -18.16 -11.69
N PHE A 371 -13.28 -18.50 -11.41
CA PHE A 371 -12.59 -19.57 -12.15
C PHE A 371 -13.30 -20.90 -11.96
N TYR A 372 -13.68 -21.20 -10.71
CA TYR A 372 -14.42 -22.41 -10.39
C TYR A 372 -15.79 -22.43 -11.09
N THR A 373 -16.53 -21.31 -11.07
CA THR A 373 -17.83 -21.24 -11.77
C THR A 373 -17.68 -21.34 -13.28
N GLU A 374 -16.61 -20.82 -13.85
CA GLU A 374 -16.33 -20.93 -15.28
C GLU A 374 -16.01 -22.37 -15.69
N ILE A 375 -15.24 -23.10 -14.88
CA ILE A 375 -14.97 -24.53 -15.12
C ILE A 375 -16.24 -25.36 -14.94
N ALA A 376 -16.97 -25.14 -13.84
CA ALA A 376 -18.09 -26.00 -13.46
C ALA A 376 -19.37 -25.73 -14.27
N PHE A 377 -19.63 -24.46 -14.61
CA PHE A 377 -20.89 -24.00 -15.20
C PHE A 377 -20.70 -23.25 -16.51
N GLY A 378 -19.47 -23.01 -16.97
CA GLY A 378 -19.20 -22.25 -18.19
C GLY A 378 -19.49 -20.75 -18.07
N GLN A 379 -19.64 -20.22 -16.86
CA GLN A 379 -19.95 -18.81 -16.60
C GLN A 379 -18.83 -18.12 -15.80
N ALA A 380 -18.21 -17.12 -16.40
CA ALA A 380 -17.29 -16.22 -15.73
C ALA A 380 -18.07 -15.08 -15.06
N ILE A 381 -17.76 -14.78 -13.79
CA ILE A 381 -18.47 -13.79 -12.97
C ILE A 381 -17.49 -12.74 -12.41
N ALA A 382 -16.18 -12.97 -12.51
CA ALA A 382 -15.18 -12.06 -11.95
C ALA A 382 -14.99 -10.80 -12.78
N PRO A 383 -14.86 -9.64 -12.13
CA PRO A 383 -14.36 -8.43 -12.78
C PRO A 383 -12.91 -8.64 -13.27
N PRO A 384 -12.49 -7.94 -14.34
CA PRO A 384 -11.16 -8.05 -14.94
C PRO A 384 -10.10 -7.37 -14.07
N ILE A 385 -9.72 -8.03 -12.97
CA ILE A 385 -8.72 -7.52 -12.02
C ILE A 385 -7.42 -8.29 -12.20
N ALA A 386 -6.30 -7.55 -12.28
CA ALA A 386 -4.95 -8.07 -12.40
C ALA A 386 -4.41 -8.63 -11.06
N ASN A 387 -5.11 -9.61 -10.49
CA ASN A 387 -4.81 -10.17 -9.17
C ASN A 387 -3.44 -10.84 -9.09
N THR A 388 -2.94 -11.45 -10.19
CA THR A 388 -1.58 -12.01 -10.21
C THR A 388 -0.54 -10.90 -10.01
N GLY A 389 -0.75 -9.74 -10.61
CA GLY A 389 0.05 -8.54 -10.39
C GLY A 389 0.02 -8.10 -8.93
N HIS A 390 -1.16 -8.07 -8.28
CA HIS A 390 -1.26 -7.74 -6.85
C HIS A 390 -0.50 -8.74 -5.98
N MET A 391 -0.69 -10.04 -6.18
CA MET A 391 -0.01 -11.07 -5.40
C MET A 391 1.51 -11.01 -5.60
N THR A 392 1.95 -10.80 -6.84
CA THR A 392 3.36 -10.59 -7.16
C THR A 392 3.91 -9.36 -6.45
N GLY A 393 3.17 -8.25 -6.47
CA GLY A 393 3.51 -7.04 -5.74
C GLY A 393 3.66 -7.29 -4.23
N LEU A 394 2.67 -7.93 -3.60
CA LEU A 394 2.72 -8.29 -2.18
C LEU A 394 3.97 -9.10 -1.84
N LEU A 395 4.27 -10.12 -2.64
CA LEU A 395 5.45 -10.98 -2.47
C LEU A 395 6.76 -10.20 -2.65
N LEU A 396 6.86 -9.38 -3.69
CA LEU A 396 8.04 -8.55 -3.93
C LEU A 396 8.27 -7.56 -2.80
N GLY A 397 7.23 -6.86 -2.33
CA GLY A 397 7.34 -5.94 -1.20
C GLY A 397 7.81 -6.64 0.07
N TYR A 398 7.29 -7.84 0.34
CA TYR A 398 7.75 -8.68 1.45
C TYR A 398 9.23 -9.03 1.31
N ILE A 399 9.65 -9.52 0.14
CA ILE A 399 11.04 -9.89 -0.15
C ILE A 399 11.96 -8.67 -0.02
N LEU A 400 11.66 -7.57 -0.71
CA LEU A 400 12.45 -6.34 -0.72
C LEU A 400 12.55 -5.71 0.67
N GLY A 401 11.53 -5.86 1.51
CA GLY A 401 11.54 -5.40 2.92
C GLY A 401 12.62 -6.06 3.77
N HIS A 402 13.11 -7.25 3.38
CA HIS A 402 14.19 -7.96 4.07
C HIS A 402 15.59 -7.49 3.64
N PHE A 403 15.71 -6.76 2.52
CA PHE A 403 17.01 -6.32 2.01
C PHE A 403 17.44 -4.98 2.62
N ASN A 404 18.64 -4.95 3.18
CA ASN A 404 19.24 -3.73 3.74
C ASN A 404 19.48 -2.63 2.70
N PHE A 405 19.56 -2.98 1.40
CA PHE A 405 19.70 -1.98 0.33
C PHE A 405 18.59 -0.93 0.39
N PHE A 406 17.35 -1.34 0.69
CA PHE A 406 16.18 -0.46 0.79
C PHE A 406 15.92 0.11 2.20
N ALA A 407 16.84 -0.13 3.14
CA ALA A 407 16.74 0.41 4.50
C ALA A 407 16.81 1.94 4.53
N TRP A 408 16.30 2.51 5.62
CA TRP A 408 16.39 3.92 5.95
C TRP A 408 17.83 4.43 5.89
N LYS A 409 17.99 5.69 5.45
CA LYS A 409 19.30 6.34 5.27
C LYS A 409 19.98 6.66 6.59
#